data_AF-A0A165KSG9-F1
#
_entry.id   AF-A0A165KSG9-F1
#
_cell.length_a   1.000
_cell.length_b   1.000
_cell.length_c   1.000
_cell.angle_alpha   90.00
_cell.angle_beta   90.00
_cell.angle_gamma   90.00
#
_symmetry.space_group_name_H-M   'P 1'
#
loop_
_entity.id
_entity.type
_entity.pdbx_description
1 polymer ?
#
loop_
_entity_poly.entity_id
_entity_poly.type
_entity_poly.pdbx_seq_one_letter_code
_entity_poly.pdbx_strand_id
1 'polypeptide(L)'
;MKRPRTPSFALVDDDYSGCHSFGTPKRLRPQDGFDANSLLPTMDLDRDNNRSCDMDDWNALKELHALAIEVYEGTSPLDALPLLRRVLRESERFLSIYRDPSLVYAPAPVYSPRPSPPALPTSDALLSHDWDNDDAFSSPSSLLLTLEPTTDPSRPPEPITAFYTIYGSALFAFGTLIIRDPTIVQSDEVPTPGYYFARALDVMEVGENHPRRARQDGTVPEDFRLALTCGRTLVYLAEERLSGQPQRTLPAYADTLWPAESPFSAKSLPFPPRRLSLPRLGPSGILSLAVDQLMRGFLHMPHTHKQPLPNSPNSNFPRCRTLHTIGSEMLAIASKLPAASDRKQWAMWADRNAFAQMTFEADAEPWRPQLALARGKCCMVAAKASLHTLSSQLASGTPSALDTTEVADCADLLNKTVRHLTLASHTEDAPAVAQEARTLLLEAHEMLSNVPKEPDLRETSMDRSESTTRSPAVAATATAAAVRRRSLSARCRSIAASVVDLCTHA
;
A
#
# COMPACT_ATOMS: atom_id res chain seq x y z
N MET A 1 -19.20 2.22 -65.29
CA MET A 1 -18.57 3.36 -64.58
C MET A 1 -19.52 3.91 -63.53
N LYS A 2 -19.40 3.48 -62.28
CA LYS A 2 -20.02 4.11 -61.11
C LYS A 2 -19.04 3.93 -59.95
N ARG A 3 -18.46 5.04 -59.48
CA ARG A 3 -17.57 5.08 -58.31
C ARG A 3 -18.40 4.86 -57.03
N PRO A 4 -17.91 4.13 -56.02
CA PRO A 4 -18.52 4.13 -54.70
C PRO A 4 -18.16 5.41 -53.93
N ARG A 5 -19.15 5.95 -53.24
CA ARG A 5 -19.07 7.13 -52.37
C ARG A 5 -18.36 6.77 -51.06
N THR A 6 -17.37 7.56 -50.69
CA THR A 6 -16.81 7.65 -49.33
C THR A 6 -17.79 8.41 -48.42
N PRO A 7 -18.02 7.98 -47.17
CA PRO A 7 -18.68 8.82 -46.18
C PRO A 7 -17.68 9.81 -45.58
N SER A 8 -18.02 11.09 -45.71
CA SER A 8 -17.41 12.23 -45.03
C SER A 8 -17.84 12.20 -43.56
N PHE A 9 -16.89 12.03 -42.64
CA PHE A 9 -17.14 12.33 -41.22
C PHE A 9 -16.88 13.81 -40.98
N ALA A 10 -17.95 14.51 -40.59
CA ALA A 10 -17.90 15.87 -40.13
C ALA A 10 -17.30 15.91 -38.72
N LEU A 11 -16.41 16.88 -38.50
CA LEU A 11 -16.00 17.36 -37.18
C LEU A 11 -17.23 17.79 -36.40
N VAL A 12 -17.42 17.18 -35.23
CA VAL A 12 -18.26 17.71 -34.16
C VAL A 12 -17.28 18.16 -33.08
N ASP A 13 -17.17 19.48 -32.94
CA ASP A 13 -16.63 20.12 -31.76
C ASP A 13 -17.64 19.90 -30.62
N ASP A 14 -17.31 19.05 -29.65
CA ASP A 14 -18.06 18.93 -28.40
C ASP A 14 -17.27 19.61 -27.28
N ASP A 15 -17.64 20.87 -27.04
CA ASP A 15 -17.41 21.61 -25.80
C ASP A 15 -18.17 20.90 -24.66
N TYR A 16 -17.49 20.02 -23.92
CA TYR A 16 -18.01 19.46 -22.67
C TYR A 16 -17.46 20.23 -21.46
N SER A 17 -17.89 21.49 -21.35
CA SER A 17 -17.81 22.28 -20.12
C SER A 17 -19.15 22.23 -19.39
N GLY A 18 -19.23 21.56 -18.24
CA GLY A 18 -20.43 21.61 -17.41
C GLY A 18 -20.50 20.59 -16.30
N CYS A 19 -19.80 20.82 -15.18
CA CYS A 19 -20.16 20.29 -13.87
C CYS A 19 -19.82 21.35 -12.80
N HIS A 20 -20.84 22.04 -12.28
CA HIS A 20 -20.73 22.95 -11.15
C HIS A 20 -21.19 22.28 -9.85
N SER A 21 -20.28 22.27 -8.87
CA SER A 21 -20.44 22.68 -7.46
C SER A 21 -21.37 21.88 -6.52
N PHE A 22 -20.75 21.04 -5.69
CA PHE A 22 -20.83 21.16 -4.23
C PHE A 22 -19.41 21.38 -3.69
N GLY A 23 -19.27 22.25 -2.67
CA GLY A 23 -18.02 22.91 -2.28
C GLY A 23 -16.81 22.00 -2.13
N THR A 24 -16.00 21.94 -3.18
CA THR A 24 -14.59 21.61 -3.05
C THR A 24 -13.87 22.79 -2.40
N PRO A 25 -12.94 22.57 -1.46
CA PRO A 25 -12.00 23.63 -1.12
C PRO A 25 -11.35 24.11 -2.42
N LYS A 26 -11.32 25.43 -2.63
CA LYS A 26 -10.78 26.04 -3.85
C LYS A 26 -9.42 25.42 -4.13
N ARG A 27 -9.30 24.70 -5.24
CA ARG A 27 -8.03 24.23 -5.77
C ARG A 27 -7.19 25.47 -6.08
N LEU A 28 -6.29 25.82 -5.18
CA LEU A 28 -5.49 27.04 -5.25
C LEU A 28 -4.56 26.95 -6.46
N ARG A 29 -4.54 28.01 -7.27
CA ARG A 29 -3.64 28.08 -8.44
C ARG A 29 -2.20 28.24 -7.94
N PRO A 30 -1.20 27.54 -8.50
CA PRO A 30 0.16 27.51 -7.96
C PRO A 30 1.02 28.79 -8.14
N GLN A 31 0.45 29.93 -8.55
CA GLN A 31 1.26 31.11 -8.95
C GLN A 31 1.25 32.28 -7.98
N ASP A 32 0.36 32.30 -6.98
CA ASP A 32 0.37 33.33 -5.95
C ASP A 32 1.07 32.74 -4.72
N GLY A 33 2.12 33.42 -4.22
CA GLY A 33 2.92 32.97 -3.08
C GLY A 33 2.04 32.44 -1.95
N PHE A 34 2.01 31.12 -1.82
CA PHE A 34 1.13 30.42 -0.89
C PHE A 34 1.70 30.54 0.52
N ASP A 35 1.21 31.51 1.30
CA ASP A 35 1.49 31.56 2.73
C ASP A 35 0.60 30.54 3.43
N ALA A 36 1.10 29.32 3.62
CA ALA A 36 0.39 28.27 4.33
C ALA A 36 -0.08 28.73 5.73
N ASN A 37 0.55 29.75 6.32
CA ASN A 37 0.14 30.30 7.61
C ASN A 37 -1.13 31.16 7.53
N SER A 38 -1.48 31.72 6.36
CA SER A 38 -2.67 32.57 6.22
C SER A 38 -3.98 31.78 6.13
N LEU A 39 -3.90 30.48 5.80
CA LEU A 39 -5.05 29.58 5.70
C LEU A 39 -5.26 28.71 6.94
N LEU A 40 -4.34 28.81 7.90
CA LEU A 40 -4.53 28.15 9.18
C LEU A 40 -5.82 28.68 9.81
N PRO A 41 -6.79 27.82 10.16
CA PRO A 41 -7.85 28.21 11.07
C PRO A 41 -7.17 28.85 12.28
N THR A 42 -7.60 30.07 12.63
CA THR A 42 -7.18 30.77 13.85
C THR A 42 -7.71 29.97 15.03
N MET A 43 -7.07 28.85 15.35
CA MET A 43 -7.13 28.32 16.69
C MET A 43 -6.28 29.28 17.49
N ASP A 44 -6.93 30.06 18.34
CA ASP A 44 -6.25 30.91 19.31
C ASP A 44 -5.24 30.03 20.06
N LEU A 45 -3.95 30.25 19.82
CA LEU A 45 -2.89 29.57 20.58
C LEU A 45 -2.98 29.92 22.08
N ASP A 46 -3.66 31.02 22.43
CA ASP A 46 -3.98 31.39 23.81
C ASP A 46 -5.01 30.46 24.48
N ARG A 47 -5.68 29.57 23.74
CA ARG A 47 -6.53 28.50 24.30
C ARG A 47 -5.74 27.35 24.93
N ASP A 48 -4.41 27.34 24.84
CA ASP A 48 -3.56 26.29 25.44
C ASP A 48 -3.72 26.16 26.97
N ASN A 49 -4.32 27.15 27.64
CA ASN A 49 -4.66 27.09 29.07
C ASN A 49 -6.03 26.47 29.40
N ASN A 50 -6.89 26.20 28.40
CA ASN A 50 -8.19 25.58 28.65
C ASN A 50 -8.03 24.07 28.84
N ARG A 51 -8.42 23.59 30.04
CA ARG A 51 -8.34 22.18 30.46
C ARG A 51 -9.36 21.24 29.79
N SER A 52 -9.95 21.62 28.66
CA SER A 52 -10.99 20.84 27.98
C SER A 52 -10.75 20.80 26.48
N CYS A 53 -10.99 19.62 25.89
CA CYS A 53 -11.03 19.39 24.45
C CYS A 53 -12.48 19.03 24.08
N ASP A 54 -13.18 19.87 23.32
CA ASP A 54 -14.58 19.62 22.96
C ASP A 54 -14.75 19.09 21.52
N MET A 55 -16.00 19.02 21.05
CA MET A 55 -16.31 18.55 19.70
C MET A 55 -15.80 19.51 18.62
N ASP A 56 -15.67 20.81 18.91
CA ASP A 56 -15.14 21.79 17.96
C ASP A 56 -13.64 21.62 17.80
N ASP A 57 -12.91 21.37 18.90
CA ASP A 57 -11.49 20.99 18.85
C ASP A 57 -11.26 19.74 17.98
N TRP A 58 -12.16 18.75 18.09
CA TRP A 58 -12.06 17.53 17.29
C TRP A 58 -12.32 17.78 15.80
N ASN A 59 -13.30 18.62 15.45
CA ASN A 59 -13.54 18.99 14.06
C ASN A 59 -12.36 19.79 13.49
N ALA A 60 -11.79 20.72 14.28
CA ALA A 60 -10.61 21.48 13.88
C ALA A 60 -9.38 20.57 13.65
N LEU A 61 -9.16 19.55 14.49
CA LEU A 61 -8.08 18.58 14.30
C LEU A 61 -8.24 17.80 12.98
N LYS A 62 -9.45 17.38 12.63
CA LYS A 62 -9.73 16.69 11.36
C LYS A 62 -9.48 17.59 10.16
N GLU A 63 -9.96 18.82 10.20
CA GLU A 63 -9.76 19.79 9.11
C GLU A 63 -8.28 20.09 8.92
N LEU A 64 -7.55 20.32 10.03
CA LEU A 64 -6.12 20.52 10.01
C LEU A 64 -5.37 19.31 9.43
N HIS A 65 -5.75 18.10 9.82
CA HIS A 65 -5.17 16.87 9.28
C HIS A 65 -5.46 16.69 7.79
N ALA A 66 -6.71 16.89 7.36
CA ALA A 66 -7.10 16.80 5.96
C ALA A 66 -6.29 17.79 5.10
N LEU A 67 -6.14 19.03 5.57
CA LEU A 67 -5.30 20.04 4.91
C LEU A 67 -3.83 19.61 4.88
N ALA A 68 -3.30 19.10 5.99
CA ALA A 68 -1.91 18.62 6.06
C ALA A 68 -1.63 17.50 5.05
N ILE A 69 -2.56 16.54 4.91
CA ILE A 69 -2.44 15.43 3.96
C ILE A 69 -2.60 15.92 2.52
N GLU A 70 -3.52 16.84 2.24
CA GLU A 70 -3.67 17.43 0.91
C GLU A 70 -2.37 18.11 0.44
N VAL A 71 -1.76 18.93 1.31
CA VAL A 71 -0.47 19.58 1.02
C VAL A 71 0.65 18.55 0.88
N TYR A 72 0.68 17.53 1.75
CA TYR A 72 1.70 16.46 1.71
C TYR A 72 1.64 15.65 0.41
N GLU A 73 0.45 15.40 -0.13
CA GLU A 73 0.25 14.69 -1.40
C GLU A 73 0.39 15.59 -2.65
N GLY A 74 0.55 16.90 -2.44
CA GLY A 74 0.70 17.92 -3.47
C GLY A 74 2.10 17.99 -4.08
N THR A 75 2.43 19.15 -4.68
CA THR A 75 3.70 19.36 -5.39
C THR A 75 4.89 19.59 -4.46
N SER A 76 4.66 20.26 -3.32
CA SER A 76 5.68 20.53 -2.31
C SER A 76 5.31 19.85 -1.00
N PRO A 77 5.73 18.59 -0.79
CA PRO A 77 5.40 17.86 0.42
C PRO A 77 6.02 18.48 1.69
N LEU A 78 7.08 19.27 1.54
CA LEU A 78 7.73 19.99 2.64
C LEU A 78 6.87 21.12 3.20
N ASP A 79 5.95 21.69 2.40
CA ASP A 79 5.04 22.74 2.84
C ASP A 79 4.02 22.21 3.87
N ALA A 80 3.84 20.88 3.93
CA ALA A 80 2.99 20.23 4.93
C ALA A 80 3.63 20.16 6.31
N LEU A 81 4.95 20.40 6.42
CA LEU A 81 5.70 20.24 7.67
C LEU A 81 5.13 21.05 8.87
N PRO A 82 4.84 22.37 8.76
CA PRO A 82 4.23 23.12 9.86
C PRO A 82 2.84 22.58 10.23
N LEU A 83 2.04 22.15 9.24
CA LEU A 83 0.72 21.59 9.46
C LEU A 83 0.80 20.26 10.22
N LEU A 84 1.69 19.36 9.79
CA LEU A 84 1.93 18.08 10.46
C LEU A 84 2.39 18.28 11.90
N ARG A 85 3.34 19.18 12.16
CA ARG A 85 3.76 19.49 13.54
C ARG A 85 2.58 19.97 14.40
N ARG A 86 1.69 20.79 13.84
CA ARG A 86 0.50 21.25 14.54
C ARG A 86 -0.49 20.11 14.82
N VAL A 87 -0.75 19.22 13.86
CA VAL A 87 -1.57 18.01 14.08
C VAL A 87 -1.01 17.15 15.21
N LEU A 88 0.31 16.97 15.25
CA LEU A 88 0.99 16.18 16.27
C LEU A 88 0.85 16.80 17.67
N ARG A 89 1.06 18.11 17.79
CA ARG A 89 0.88 18.85 19.06
C ARG A 89 -0.57 18.80 19.56
N GLU A 90 -1.54 19.01 18.67
CA GLU A 90 -2.96 18.91 19.04
C GLU A 90 -3.34 17.48 19.44
N SER A 91 -2.82 16.47 18.74
CA SER A 91 -3.07 15.06 19.11
C SER A 91 -2.52 14.75 20.52
N GLU A 92 -1.35 15.27 20.86
CA GLU A 92 -0.79 15.16 22.22
C GLU A 92 -1.63 15.92 23.25
N ARG A 93 -2.13 17.12 22.92
CA ARG A 93 -3.06 17.86 23.79
C ARG A 93 -4.30 17.02 24.12
N PHE A 94 -4.90 16.37 23.12
CA PHE A 94 -6.02 15.44 23.32
C PHE A 94 -5.66 14.29 24.26
N LEU A 95 -4.50 13.65 24.10
CA LEU A 95 -4.05 12.55 24.96
C LEU A 95 -3.68 13.00 26.38
N SER A 96 -3.28 14.26 26.56
CA SER A 96 -3.00 14.83 27.88
C SER A 96 -4.28 15.04 28.72
N ILE A 97 -5.40 15.31 28.06
CA ILE A 97 -6.71 15.57 28.68
C ILE A 97 -7.53 14.27 28.79
N TYR A 98 -7.52 13.47 27.72
CA TYR A 98 -8.30 12.23 27.63
C TYR A 98 -7.41 11.00 27.51
N ARG A 99 -7.62 10.06 28.43
CA ARG A 99 -7.08 8.71 28.29
C ARG A 99 -7.64 7.98 27.06
N ASP A 100 -8.87 8.33 26.67
CA ASP A 100 -9.58 7.82 25.50
C ASP A 100 -10.19 9.01 24.72
N PRO A 101 -9.49 9.50 23.68
CA PRO A 101 -9.99 10.60 22.85
C PRO A 101 -11.30 10.29 22.11
N SER A 102 -11.67 9.00 21.95
CA SER A 102 -12.94 8.64 21.32
C SER A 102 -14.15 9.06 22.14
N LEU A 103 -13.98 9.41 23.41
CA LEU A 103 -15.04 9.97 24.25
C LEU A 103 -15.62 11.29 23.71
N VAL A 104 -14.86 12.02 22.89
CA VAL A 104 -15.29 13.31 22.34
C VAL A 104 -16.29 13.15 21.19
N TYR A 105 -16.12 12.11 20.37
CA TYR A 105 -16.84 11.98 19.09
C TYR A 105 -17.58 10.66 18.91
N ALA A 106 -17.19 9.60 19.62
CA ALA A 106 -17.89 8.33 19.53
C ALA A 106 -19.19 8.43 20.35
N PRO A 107 -20.31 7.90 19.83
CA PRO A 107 -21.56 7.89 20.56
C PRO A 107 -21.34 7.23 21.94
N ALA A 108 -21.98 7.79 22.97
CA ALA A 108 -21.96 7.18 24.29
C ALA A 108 -22.41 5.72 24.14
N PRO A 109 -21.70 4.76 24.75
CA PRO A 109 -22.12 3.37 24.68
C PRO A 109 -23.56 3.31 25.18
N VAL A 110 -24.47 2.89 24.30
CA VAL A 110 -25.82 2.57 24.71
C VAL A 110 -25.66 1.38 25.63
N TYR A 111 -25.64 1.63 26.93
CA TYR A 111 -25.76 0.58 27.92
C TYR A 111 -27.18 0.04 27.77
N SER A 112 -27.37 -0.87 26.81
CA SER A 112 -28.50 -1.77 26.86
C SER A 112 -28.47 -2.36 28.26
N PRO A 113 -29.48 -2.11 29.10
CA PRO A 113 -29.52 -2.66 30.44
C PRO A 113 -29.24 -4.14 30.26
N ARG A 114 -28.08 -4.60 30.77
CA ARG A 114 -27.67 -5.99 30.63
C ARG A 114 -28.89 -6.78 31.06
N PRO A 115 -29.57 -7.54 30.17
CA PRO A 115 -30.77 -8.24 30.56
C PRO A 115 -30.35 -9.04 31.79
N SER A 116 -31.03 -8.78 32.91
CA SER A 116 -30.78 -9.47 34.17
C SER A 116 -30.61 -10.94 33.81
N PRO A 117 -29.49 -11.60 34.19
CA PRO A 117 -29.24 -12.97 33.77
C PRO A 117 -30.54 -13.73 33.97
N PRO A 118 -31.12 -14.34 32.91
CA PRO A 118 -32.43 -14.94 32.99
C PRO A 118 -32.41 -15.82 34.23
N ALA A 119 -33.37 -15.58 35.15
CA ALA A 119 -33.45 -16.31 36.40
C ALA A 119 -33.24 -17.78 36.06
N LEU A 120 -32.22 -18.41 36.67
CA LEU A 120 -31.82 -19.78 36.37
C LEU A 120 -33.10 -20.60 36.21
N PRO A 121 -33.35 -21.23 35.04
CA PRO A 121 -34.55 -22.01 34.87
C PRO A 121 -34.55 -23.04 35.99
N THR A 122 -35.56 -22.99 36.85
CA THR A 122 -35.82 -24.02 37.85
C THR A 122 -35.80 -25.37 37.15
N SER A 123 -35.11 -26.35 37.74
CA SER A 123 -34.69 -27.61 37.12
C SER A 123 -35.79 -28.42 36.40
N ASP A 124 -37.06 -28.08 36.61
CA ASP A 124 -38.21 -28.73 35.98
C ASP A 124 -38.55 -28.21 34.57
N ALA A 125 -38.07 -27.02 34.17
CA ALA A 125 -38.42 -26.41 32.86
C ALA A 125 -37.51 -26.86 31.69
N LEU A 126 -36.40 -27.56 31.98
CA LEU A 126 -35.41 -27.99 30.96
C LEU A 126 -35.76 -29.31 30.26
N LEU A 127 -36.85 -29.99 30.65
CA LEU A 127 -37.23 -31.29 30.06
C LEU A 127 -38.40 -31.23 29.07
N SER A 128 -39.05 -30.08 28.86
CA SER A 128 -40.27 -30.00 28.02
C SER A 128 -40.18 -29.06 26.81
N HIS A 129 -38.99 -28.57 26.44
CA HIS A 129 -38.87 -27.52 25.43
C HIS A 129 -37.90 -27.87 24.31
N ASP A 130 -38.09 -29.07 23.77
CA ASP A 130 -37.29 -29.59 22.67
C ASP A 130 -38.28 -29.98 21.54
N TRP A 131 -38.28 -29.15 20.48
CA TRP A 131 -38.62 -29.44 19.07
C TRP A 131 -39.95 -29.01 18.44
N ASP A 132 -40.98 -28.54 19.15
CA ASP A 132 -42.23 -28.09 18.50
C ASP A 132 -42.63 -26.68 18.94
N ASN A 133 -42.32 -25.66 18.12
CA ASN A 133 -43.19 -24.50 17.89
C ASN A 133 -42.64 -23.62 16.77
N ASP A 134 -43.27 -23.74 15.61
CA ASP A 134 -43.04 -22.96 14.39
C ASP A 134 -43.97 -21.73 14.30
N ASP A 135 -44.61 -21.32 15.39
CA ASP A 135 -45.66 -20.30 15.36
C ASP A 135 -45.41 -19.09 16.28
N ALA A 136 -45.64 -17.92 15.69
CA ALA A 136 -45.94 -16.63 16.29
C ALA A 136 -44.77 -15.80 16.86
N PHE A 137 -44.00 -15.20 15.95
CA PHE A 137 -43.36 -13.90 16.18
C PHE A 137 -44.42 -12.80 16.35
N SER A 138 -44.93 -12.65 17.56
CA SER A 138 -45.63 -11.43 18.01
C SER A 138 -44.98 -11.00 19.31
N SER A 139 -43.88 -10.27 19.22
CA SER A 139 -43.26 -9.63 20.38
C SER A 139 -44.00 -8.32 20.72
N PRO A 140 -44.34 -8.09 21.99
CA PRO A 140 -44.99 -6.88 22.43
C PRO A 140 -43.99 -5.72 22.47
N SER A 141 -44.41 -4.59 21.93
CA SER A 141 -43.77 -3.29 21.99
C SER A 141 -43.37 -2.93 23.43
N SER A 142 -42.10 -3.16 23.77
CA SER A 142 -41.52 -2.66 25.01
C SER A 142 -41.09 -1.21 24.80
N LEU A 143 -41.84 -0.31 25.41
CA LEU A 143 -41.58 1.13 25.51
C LEU A 143 -40.30 1.36 26.32
N LEU A 144 -39.15 1.29 25.66
CA LEU A 144 -37.90 1.80 26.20
C LEU A 144 -37.91 3.33 26.07
N LEU A 145 -37.76 4.01 27.21
CA LEU A 145 -37.45 5.43 27.27
C LEU A 145 -36.05 5.64 26.68
N THR A 146 -36.02 5.82 25.36
CA THR A 146 -34.85 6.24 24.60
C THR A 146 -34.50 7.65 25.06
N LEU A 147 -33.45 7.81 25.84
CA LEU A 147 -32.72 9.07 25.89
C LEU A 147 -32.19 9.27 24.47
N GLU A 148 -32.90 10.08 23.68
CA GLU A 148 -32.49 10.35 22.30
C GLU A 148 -31.09 10.96 22.32
N PRO A 149 -30.09 10.27 21.75
CA PRO A 149 -28.79 10.89 21.58
C PRO A 149 -29.01 12.08 20.66
N THR A 150 -28.68 13.29 21.13
CA THR A 150 -28.79 14.57 20.40
C THR A 150 -27.85 14.66 19.19
N THR A 151 -27.28 13.53 18.75
CA THR A 151 -26.49 13.44 17.55
C THR A 151 -27.42 13.41 16.35
N ASP A 152 -27.31 14.47 15.53
CA ASP A 152 -27.95 14.58 14.23
C ASP A 152 -27.85 13.23 13.46
N PRO A 153 -28.97 12.54 13.20
CA PRO A 153 -28.98 11.23 12.55
C PRO A 153 -28.42 11.26 11.12
N SER A 154 -28.17 12.46 10.56
CA SER A 154 -27.58 12.63 9.24
C SER A 154 -26.06 12.40 9.21
N ARG A 155 -25.35 12.46 10.35
CA ARG A 155 -23.89 12.31 10.36
C ARG A 155 -23.50 10.83 10.44
N PRO A 156 -22.72 10.31 9.47
CA PRO A 156 -22.23 8.93 9.57
C PRO A 156 -21.36 8.78 10.82
N PRO A 157 -21.53 7.69 11.59
CA PRO A 157 -20.76 7.48 12.80
C PRO A 157 -19.28 7.38 12.48
N GLU A 158 -18.48 8.23 13.12
CA GLU A 158 -17.02 8.19 12.96
C GLU A 158 -16.47 6.93 13.65
N PRO A 159 -15.48 6.25 13.03
CA PRO A 159 -14.92 5.06 13.64
C PRO A 159 -14.22 5.44 14.94
N ILE A 160 -14.32 4.58 15.96
CA ILE A 160 -13.66 4.78 17.26
C ILE A 160 -12.14 5.00 17.10
N THR A 161 -11.55 4.46 16.05
CA THR A 161 -10.13 4.58 15.72
C THR A 161 -9.74 5.87 15.00
N ALA A 162 -10.69 6.75 14.66
CA ALA A 162 -10.44 7.93 13.83
C ALA A 162 -9.29 8.81 14.36
N PHE A 163 -9.26 9.06 15.68
CA PHE A 163 -8.19 9.82 16.32
C PHE A 163 -6.80 9.17 16.10
N TYR A 164 -6.70 7.87 16.33
CA TYR A 164 -5.44 7.12 16.18
C TYR A 164 -5.00 7.03 14.71
N THR A 165 -5.95 7.00 13.77
CA THR A 165 -5.68 7.11 12.34
C THR A 165 -5.06 8.46 11.99
N ILE A 166 -5.62 9.57 12.50
CA ILE A 166 -5.08 10.94 12.28
C ILE A 166 -3.67 11.05 12.86
N TYR A 167 -3.50 10.69 14.13
CA TYR A 167 -2.21 10.84 14.81
C TYR A 167 -1.14 9.92 14.19
N GLY A 168 -1.47 8.65 13.95
CA GLY A 168 -0.56 7.68 13.33
C GLY A 168 -0.17 8.06 11.90
N SER A 169 -1.11 8.54 11.08
CA SER A 169 -0.80 8.97 9.70
C SER A 169 0.01 10.26 9.65
N ALA A 170 -0.20 11.19 10.58
CA ALA A 170 0.65 12.39 10.69
C ALA A 170 2.10 12.03 11.05
N LEU A 171 2.30 11.11 12.00
CA LEU A 171 3.63 10.59 12.36
C LEU A 171 4.30 9.87 11.17
N PHE A 172 3.54 9.05 10.45
CA PHE A 172 4.01 8.37 9.24
C PHE A 172 4.45 9.37 8.15
N ALA A 173 3.62 10.38 7.86
CA ALA A 173 3.94 11.41 6.89
C ALA A 173 5.20 12.19 7.30
N PHE A 174 5.30 12.56 8.58
CA PHE A 174 6.47 13.26 9.13
C PHE A 174 7.76 12.43 8.98
N GLY A 175 7.73 11.15 9.36
CA GLY A 175 8.85 10.24 9.16
C GLY A 175 9.25 10.11 7.68
N THR A 176 8.28 10.13 6.78
CA THR A 176 8.54 10.10 5.32
C THR A 176 9.21 11.38 4.82
N LEU A 177 8.86 12.55 5.38
CA LEU A 177 9.55 13.80 5.06
C LEU A 177 11.00 13.78 5.52
N ILE A 178 11.30 13.21 6.70
CA ILE A 178 12.67 13.09 7.22
C ILE A 178 13.53 12.20 6.33
N ILE A 179 12.97 11.13 5.75
CA ILE A 179 13.68 10.32 4.75
C ILE A 179 14.13 11.18 3.56
N ARG A 180 13.25 12.07 3.10
CA ARG A 180 13.51 12.94 1.93
C ARG A 180 14.53 14.03 2.26
N ASP A 181 14.37 14.67 3.42
CA ASP A 181 15.24 15.74 3.88
C ASP A 181 15.42 15.66 5.41
N PRO A 182 16.54 15.09 5.89
CA PRO A 182 16.83 15.02 7.32
C PRO A 182 17.08 16.38 7.99
N THR A 183 17.31 17.46 7.22
CA THR A 183 17.64 18.79 7.76
C THR A 183 16.41 19.52 8.30
N ILE A 184 15.20 19.05 7.98
CA ILE A 184 13.95 19.64 8.44
C ILE A 184 13.70 19.45 9.95
N VAL A 185 14.47 18.55 10.56
CA VAL A 185 14.34 18.13 11.96
C VAL A 185 14.89 19.23 12.86
N GLN A 186 14.10 19.63 13.87
CA GLN A 186 14.51 20.63 14.85
C GLN A 186 15.57 20.06 15.82
N SER A 187 16.31 20.93 16.52
CA SER A 187 17.41 20.52 17.40
C SER A 187 16.99 19.63 18.58
N ASP A 188 15.71 19.65 18.94
CA ASP A 188 15.08 18.85 19.99
C ASP A 188 14.35 17.60 19.45
N GLU A 189 14.30 17.44 18.13
CA GLU A 189 13.66 16.30 17.45
C GLU A 189 14.71 15.24 17.07
N VAL A 190 14.28 13.97 16.94
CA VAL A 190 15.19 12.86 16.60
C VAL A 190 15.32 12.78 15.08
N PRO A 191 16.53 12.85 14.48
CA PRO A 191 16.68 12.89 13.02
C PRO A 191 16.51 11.54 12.32
N THR A 192 16.04 10.53 13.04
CA THR A 192 15.95 9.15 12.54
C THR A 192 14.48 8.80 12.27
N PRO A 193 14.10 8.57 11.00
CA PRO A 193 12.71 8.39 10.60
C PRO A 193 12.06 7.16 11.26
N GLY A 194 12.83 6.11 11.54
CA GLY A 194 12.37 4.91 12.24
C GLY A 194 11.71 5.15 13.58
N TYR A 195 12.09 6.20 14.32
CA TYR A 195 11.44 6.52 15.59
C TYR A 195 10.00 6.98 15.37
N TYR A 196 9.75 7.77 14.32
CA TYR A 196 8.41 8.24 13.98
C TYR A 196 7.54 7.11 13.45
N PHE A 197 8.10 6.22 12.62
CA PHE A 197 7.36 5.03 12.16
C PHE A 197 7.00 4.10 13.31
N ALA A 198 7.94 3.86 14.22
CA ALA A 198 7.66 3.03 15.36
C ALA A 198 6.60 3.68 16.27
N ARG A 199 6.73 5.00 16.52
CA ARG A 199 5.72 5.76 17.29
C ARG A 199 4.35 5.74 16.61
N ALA A 200 4.29 5.83 15.29
CA ALA A 200 3.06 5.70 14.51
C ALA A 200 2.42 4.32 14.74
N LEU A 201 3.21 3.25 14.73
CA LEU A 201 2.71 1.91 15.05
C LEU A 201 2.15 1.80 16.47
N ASP A 202 2.75 2.43 17.48
CA ASP A 202 2.20 2.40 18.84
C ASP A 202 0.82 3.02 18.92
N VAL A 203 0.69 4.21 18.33
CA VAL A 203 -0.54 4.98 18.33
C VAL A 203 -1.63 4.16 17.61
N MET A 204 -1.29 3.57 16.46
CA MET A 204 -2.22 2.74 15.71
C MET A 204 -2.56 1.44 16.45
N GLU A 205 -1.61 0.80 17.11
CA GLU A 205 -1.82 -0.41 17.92
C GLU A 205 -2.73 -0.13 19.12
N VAL A 206 -2.60 1.02 19.78
CA VAL A 206 -3.53 1.46 20.83
C VAL A 206 -4.94 1.63 20.25
N GLY A 207 -5.05 2.19 19.05
CA GLY A 207 -6.32 2.28 18.32
C GLY A 207 -6.90 0.90 17.98
N GLU A 208 -6.08 -0.04 17.52
CA GLU A 208 -6.53 -1.40 17.18
C GLU A 208 -7.04 -2.16 18.40
N ASN A 209 -6.34 -2.02 19.54
CA ASN A 209 -6.65 -2.68 20.80
C ASN A 209 -7.64 -1.90 21.68
N HIS A 210 -8.35 -0.93 21.11
CA HIS A 210 -9.19 -0.03 21.87
C HIS A 210 -10.29 -0.79 22.65
N PRO A 211 -10.47 -0.58 23.98
CA PRO A 211 -11.40 -1.37 24.79
C PRO A 211 -12.85 -1.33 24.31
N ARG A 212 -13.27 -0.20 23.72
CA ARG A 212 -14.62 -0.05 23.17
C ARG A 212 -14.85 -0.93 21.93
N ARG A 213 -13.81 -1.19 21.15
CA ARG A 213 -13.87 -2.10 20.00
C ARG A 213 -14.07 -3.55 20.45
N ALA A 214 -13.40 -3.96 21.52
CA ALA A 214 -13.53 -5.31 22.08
C ALA A 214 -14.93 -5.62 22.64
N ARG A 215 -15.75 -4.59 22.91
CA ARG A 215 -17.10 -4.72 23.47
C ARG A 215 -18.22 -4.62 22.44
N GLN A 216 -17.92 -4.22 21.21
CA GLN A 216 -18.94 -4.06 20.18
C GLN A 216 -19.08 -5.36 19.38
N ASP A 217 -20.30 -5.86 19.27
CA ASP A 217 -20.66 -7.13 18.63
C ASP A 217 -20.52 -7.09 17.10
N GLY A 218 -19.30 -6.88 16.59
CA GLY A 218 -18.96 -7.01 15.16
C GLY A 218 -19.63 -6.00 14.20
N THR A 219 -20.50 -5.12 14.69
CA THR A 219 -21.29 -4.18 13.86
C THR A 219 -20.56 -2.91 13.49
N VAL A 220 -19.43 -2.60 14.14
CA VAL A 220 -18.69 -1.37 13.84
C VAL A 220 -17.76 -1.59 12.65
N PRO A 221 -17.91 -0.81 11.56
CA PRO A 221 -17.07 -0.93 10.38
C PRO A 221 -15.59 -0.77 10.75
N GLU A 222 -14.75 -1.61 10.15
CA GLU A 222 -13.31 -1.47 10.27
C GLU A 222 -12.83 -0.19 9.58
N ASP A 223 -12.01 0.60 10.27
CA ASP A 223 -11.36 1.77 9.69
C ASP A 223 -10.19 1.35 8.80
N PHE A 224 -10.49 1.13 7.53
CA PHE A 224 -9.52 0.70 6.53
C PHE A 224 -8.27 1.61 6.47
N ARG A 225 -8.42 2.90 6.79
CA ARG A 225 -7.30 3.87 6.77
C ARG A 225 -6.26 3.57 7.83
N LEU A 226 -6.69 3.10 9.00
CA LEU A 226 -5.79 2.67 10.08
C LEU A 226 -4.95 1.49 9.61
N ALA A 227 -5.61 0.46 9.04
CA ALA A 227 -4.95 -0.75 8.56
C ALA A 227 -3.97 -0.45 7.41
N LEU A 228 -4.36 0.41 6.45
CA LEU A 228 -3.47 0.83 5.36
C LEU A 228 -2.26 1.60 5.88
N THR A 229 -2.47 2.55 6.79
CA THR A 229 -1.37 3.35 7.35
C THR A 229 -0.42 2.48 8.16
N CYS A 230 -0.94 1.53 8.95
CA CYS A 230 -0.16 0.55 9.68
C CYS A 230 0.68 -0.33 8.74
N GLY A 231 0.04 -0.89 7.72
CA GLY A 231 0.71 -1.70 6.70
C GLY A 231 1.81 -0.94 5.96
N ARG A 232 1.54 0.30 5.51
CA ARG A 232 2.56 1.16 4.88
C ARG A 232 3.70 1.51 5.84
N THR A 233 3.40 1.80 7.10
CA THR A 233 4.44 2.08 8.11
C THR A 233 5.37 0.89 8.29
N LEU A 234 4.83 -0.34 8.30
CA LEU A 234 5.63 -1.58 8.34
C LEU A 234 6.48 -1.77 7.07
N VAL A 235 5.97 -1.41 5.90
CA VAL A 235 6.75 -1.39 4.64
C VAL A 235 7.98 -0.47 4.80
N TYR A 236 7.81 0.77 5.25
CA TYR A 236 8.94 1.69 5.45
C TYR A 236 9.94 1.21 6.52
N LEU A 237 9.47 0.56 7.59
CA LEU A 237 10.35 -0.06 8.58
C LEU A 237 11.16 -1.23 7.99
N ALA A 238 10.57 -2.02 7.09
CA ALA A 238 11.30 -3.06 6.37
C ALA A 238 12.39 -2.45 5.48
N GLU A 239 12.13 -1.31 4.84
CA GLU A 239 13.13 -0.58 4.06
C GLU A 239 14.25 -0.04 4.94
N GLU A 240 13.93 0.58 6.08
CA GLU A 240 14.94 1.05 7.03
C GLU A 240 15.82 -0.11 7.51
N ARG A 241 15.22 -1.28 7.76
CA ARG A 241 15.95 -2.50 8.13
C ARG A 241 16.90 -2.98 7.03
N LEU A 242 16.53 -2.81 5.76
CA LEU A 242 17.38 -3.13 4.61
C LEU A 242 18.51 -2.12 4.38
N SER A 243 18.32 -0.87 4.76
CA SER A 243 19.36 0.18 4.63
C SER A 243 20.63 -0.12 5.46
N GLY A 244 20.57 -1.15 6.32
CA GLY A 244 21.76 -1.81 6.84
C GLY A 244 22.57 -0.97 7.81
N GLN A 245 21.98 0.07 8.43
CA GLN A 245 22.62 0.78 9.53
C GLN A 245 22.78 -0.17 10.73
N PRO A 246 23.96 -0.80 10.94
CA PRO A 246 24.12 -1.94 11.85
C PRO A 246 23.96 -1.54 13.32
N GLN A 247 24.02 -0.23 13.60
CA GLN A 247 23.89 0.35 14.94
C GLN A 247 22.49 0.86 15.27
N ARG A 248 21.57 0.93 14.29
CA ARG A 248 20.17 1.26 14.56
C ARG A 248 19.40 -0.03 14.73
N THR A 249 19.59 -0.69 15.87
CA THR A 249 18.55 -1.59 16.36
C THR A 249 17.27 -0.78 16.34
N LEU A 250 16.21 -1.31 15.73
CA LEU A 250 14.87 -0.73 15.89
C LEU A 250 14.72 -0.49 17.39
N PRO A 251 14.63 0.78 17.82
CA PRO A 251 14.79 1.15 19.21
C PRO A 251 13.71 0.38 19.95
N ALA A 252 14.15 -0.61 20.75
CA ALA A 252 13.26 -1.52 21.45
C ALA A 252 12.26 -0.73 22.30
N TYR A 253 12.64 0.50 22.68
CA TYR A 253 11.80 1.51 23.31
C TYR A 253 12.19 2.90 22.77
N ALA A 254 11.34 3.50 21.95
CA ALA A 254 11.48 4.90 21.52
C ALA A 254 11.38 5.87 22.72
N ASP A 255 10.81 5.41 23.82
CA ASP A 255 10.37 6.20 24.98
C ASP A 255 11.50 6.91 25.73
N THR A 256 12.74 6.44 25.61
CA THR A 256 13.89 7.05 26.31
C THR A 256 14.58 8.17 25.54
N LEU A 257 14.29 8.30 24.24
CA LEU A 257 15.02 9.21 23.36
C LEU A 257 14.30 10.52 23.11
N TRP A 258 13.00 10.56 23.37
CA TRP A 258 12.23 11.78 23.30
C TRP A 258 12.34 12.55 24.62
N PRO A 259 12.62 13.86 24.58
CA PRO A 259 12.47 14.72 25.75
C PRO A 259 11.09 14.52 26.39
N ALA A 260 11.04 14.66 27.71
CA ALA A 260 9.81 14.53 28.49
C ALA A 260 8.65 15.37 27.97
N GLU A 261 8.96 16.56 27.44
CA GLU A 261 8.04 17.58 26.94
C GLU A 261 7.80 17.47 25.42
N SER A 262 8.46 16.53 24.75
CA SER A 262 8.33 16.37 23.30
C SER A 262 6.95 15.83 22.94
N PRO A 263 6.28 16.33 21.90
CA PRO A 263 5.02 15.78 21.40
C PRO A 263 5.16 14.37 20.80
N PHE A 264 6.36 13.79 20.84
CA PHE A 264 6.65 12.44 20.39
C PHE A 264 6.86 11.47 21.57
N SER A 265 6.79 11.98 22.81
CA SER A 265 7.02 11.24 24.04
C SER A 265 5.91 10.21 24.31
N ALA A 266 6.28 9.02 24.76
CA ALA A 266 5.33 7.93 24.97
C ALA A 266 4.43 8.07 26.20
N LYS A 267 4.68 9.06 27.06
CA LYS A 267 3.95 9.28 28.32
C LYS A 267 2.44 9.43 28.14
N SER A 268 2.00 9.86 26.97
CA SER A 268 0.62 10.15 26.63
C SER A 268 -0.20 8.91 26.24
N LEU A 269 0.44 7.77 25.93
CA LEU A 269 -0.30 6.58 25.49
C LEU A 269 -0.87 5.79 26.69
N PRO A 270 -2.15 5.38 26.61
CA PRO A 270 -2.85 4.76 27.73
C PRO A 270 -2.42 3.31 28.04
N PHE A 271 -1.72 2.66 27.11
CA PHE A 271 -1.27 1.27 27.21
C PHE A 271 0.11 1.10 26.56
N PRO A 272 0.98 0.25 27.12
CA PRO A 272 2.25 -0.08 26.47
C PRO A 272 1.98 -0.89 25.18
N PRO A 273 2.56 -0.48 24.04
CA PRO A 273 2.42 -1.17 22.76
C PRO A 273 3.07 -2.56 22.82
N ARG A 274 2.49 -3.58 22.18
CA ARG A 274 3.02 -4.95 22.14
C ARG A 274 4.00 -5.11 20.98
N ARG A 275 5.08 -4.33 20.99
CA ARG A 275 6.17 -4.40 19.99
C ARG A 275 7.05 -5.65 20.06
N LEU A 276 6.65 -6.70 20.78
CA LEU A 276 7.57 -7.74 21.25
C LEU A 276 8.25 -8.53 20.12
N SER A 277 7.70 -8.52 18.89
CA SER A 277 8.26 -9.27 17.75
C SER A 277 9.12 -8.43 16.80
N LEU A 278 8.84 -7.14 16.59
CA LEU A 278 9.47 -6.33 15.52
C LEU A 278 11.01 -6.31 15.55
N PRO A 279 11.69 -6.12 16.71
CA PRO A 279 13.15 -6.06 16.74
C PRO A 279 13.85 -7.35 16.26
N ARG A 280 13.14 -8.49 16.35
CA ARG A 280 13.67 -9.82 15.98
C ARG A 280 13.38 -10.20 14.54
N LEU A 281 12.44 -9.52 13.88
CA LEU A 281 12.05 -9.83 12.52
C LEU A 281 13.06 -9.24 11.52
N GLY A 282 13.40 -10.05 10.52
CA GLY A 282 14.07 -9.56 9.33
C GLY A 282 13.10 -8.79 8.42
N PRO A 283 13.58 -8.11 7.37
CA PRO A 283 12.74 -7.35 6.45
C PRO A 283 11.56 -8.15 5.89
N SER A 284 11.79 -9.39 5.45
CA SER A 284 10.73 -10.29 4.96
C SER A 284 9.65 -10.57 6.01
N GLY A 285 10.05 -10.79 7.27
CA GLY A 285 9.09 -11.00 8.37
C GLY A 285 8.28 -9.75 8.71
N ILE A 286 8.86 -8.56 8.58
CA ILE A 286 8.13 -7.29 8.72
C ILE A 286 7.12 -7.12 7.57
N LEU A 287 7.50 -7.48 6.34
CA LEU A 287 6.58 -7.45 5.19
C LEU A 287 5.40 -8.42 5.35
N SER A 288 5.57 -9.57 6.01
CA SER A 288 4.45 -10.45 6.36
C SER A 288 3.42 -9.74 7.25
N LEU A 289 3.87 -9.05 8.31
CA LEU A 289 2.97 -8.25 9.15
C LEU A 289 2.33 -7.11 8.35
N ALA A 290 3.09 -6.47 7.46
CA ALA A 290 2.60 -5.41 6.61
C ALA A 290 1.43 -5.90 5.73
N VAL A 291 1.57 -7.07 5.12
CA VAL A 291 0.54 -7.63 4.25
C VAL A 291 -0.74 -7.95 5.00
N ASP A 292 -0.67 -8.48 6.22
CA ASP A 292 -1.89 -8.73 7.01
C ASP A 292 -2.70 -7.44 7.20
N GLN A 293 -2.02 -6.33 7.50
CA GLN A 293 -2.64 -5.02 7.66
C GLN A 293 -3.12 -4.42 6.32
N LEU A 294 -2.33 -4.53 5.26
CA LEU A 294 -2.70 -4.04 3.93
C LEU A 294 -3.90 -4.79 3.37
N MET A 295 -4.00 -6.11 3.55
CA MET A 295 -5.12 -6.91 3.06
C MET A 295 -6.42 -6.57 3.79
N ARG A 296 -6.36 -6.35 5.11
CA ARG A 296 -7.49 -5.78 5.88
C ARG A 296 -7.92 -4.42 5.32
N GLY A 297 -6.96 -3.54 5.05
CA GLY A 297 -7.19 -2.26 4.42
C GLY A 297 -7.86 -2.37 3.03
N PHE A 298 -7.35 -3.24 2.16
CA PHE A 298 -7.88 -3.46 0.81
C PHE A 298 -9.32 -4.00 0.81
N LEU A 299 -9.64 -4.89 1.75
CA LEU A 299 -10.98 -5.47 1.89
C LEU A 299 -12.04 -4.42 2.26
N HIS A 300 -11.68 -3.48 3.12
CA HIS A 300 -12.60 -2.46 3.65
C HIS A 300 -12.52 -1.11 2.93
N MET A 301 -11.59 -0.95 2.01
CA MET A 301 -11.45 0.26 1.20
C MET A 301 -12.71 0.47 0.34
N PRO A 302 -13.21 1.72 0.19
CA PRO A 302 -14.33 2.04 -0.69
C PRO A 302 -14.03 1.64 -2.14
N HIS A 303 -15.00 1.08 -2.86
CA HIS A 303 -14.88 0.80 -4.30
C HIS A 303 -15.66 1.83 -5.11
N THR A 304 -15.11 2.26 -6.23
CA THR A 304 -15.72 3.26 -7.13
C THR A 304 -17.01 2.76 -7.80
N HIS A 305 -17.14 1.45 -8.00
CA HIS A 305 -18.25 0.84 -8.72
C HIS A 305 -19.58 0.69 -7.95
N LYS A 306 -19.55 0.75 -6.62
CA LYS A 306 -20.79 0.73 -5.84
C LYS A 306 -21.30 2.15 -5.81
N GLN A 307 -22.42 2.41 -6.51
CA GLN A 307 -23.04 3.73 -6.63
C GLN A 307 -22.90 4.48 -5.29
N PRO A 308 -22.16 5.60 -5.27
CA PRO A 308 -21.99 6.34 -4.03
C PRO A 308 -23.38 6.78 -3.60
N LEU A 309 -23.78 6.36 -2.41
CA LEU A 309 -24.87 7.03 -1.72
C LEU A 309 -24.52 8.52 -1.73
N PRO A 310 -25.38 9.39 -2.29
CA PRO A 310 -25.10 10.83 -2.31
C PRO A 310 -24.83 11.25 -0.86
N ASN A 311 -23.65 11.83 -0.62
CA ASN A 311 -23.12 12.28 0.68
C ASN A 311 -22.30 11.29 1.52
N SER A 312 -21.85 10.14 0.98
CA SER A 312 -20.84 9.36 1.71
C SER A 312 -19.51 10.14 1.76
N PRO A 313 -18.94 10.44 2.94
CA PRO A 313 -17.66 11.14 3.06
C PRO A 313 -16.48 10.40 2.41
N ASN A 314 -16.70 9.14 2.01
CA ASN A 314 -15.72 8.28 1.37
C ASN A 314 -15.84 8.21 -0.17
N SER A 315 -16.76 8.96 -0.80
CA SER A 315 -16.99 8.89 -2.25
C SER A 315 -15.78 9.31 -3.09
N ASN A 316 -14.87 10.09 -2.52
CA ASN A 316 -13.72 10.67 -3.22
C ASN A 316 -12.39 9.99 -2.86
N PHE A 317 -12.42 8.82 -2.19
CA PHE A 317 -11.19 8.14 -1.83
C PHE A 317 -10.43 7.68 -3.10
N PRO A 318 -9.18 8.14 -3.35
CA PRO A 318 -8.44 7.84 -4.57
C PRO A 318 -7.85 6.42 -4.50
N ARG A 319 -8.72 5.41 -4.68
CA ARG A 319 -8.38 3.99 -4.56
C ARG A 319 -7.26 3.56 -5.49
N CYS A 320 -7.34 3.86 -6.79
CA CYS A 320 -6.29 3.51 -7.74
C CYS A 320 -4.93 4.10 -7.37
N ARG A 321 -4.89 5.38 -6.97
CA ARG A 321 -3.66 6.05 -6.51
C ARG A 321 -3.07 5.34 -5.28
N THR A 322 -3.92 4.99 -4.32
CA THR A 322 -3.49 4.33 -3.07
C THR A 322 -2.93 2.93 -3.36
N LEU A 323 -3.63 2.12 -4.15
CA LEU A 323 -3.18 0.79 -4.56
C LEU A 323 -1.86 0.86 -5.33
N HIS A 324 -1.74 1.80 -6.28
CA HIS A 324 -0.52 2.00 -7.04
C HIS A 324 0.66 2.38 -6.14
N THR A 325 0.44 3.29 -5.19
CA THR A 325 1.45 3.75 -4.24
C THR A 325 1.95 2.58 -3.40
N ILE A 326 1.04 1.81 -2.79
CA ILE A 326 1.39 0.65 -1.96
C ILE A 326 2.12 -0.43 -2.77
N GLY A 327 1.62 -0.75 -3.97
CA GLY A 327 2.27 -1.71 -4.85
C GLY A 327 3.69 -1.28 -5.25
N SER A 328 3.89 0.01 -5.51
CA SER A 328 5.20 0.58 -5.88
C SER A 328 6.17 0.58 -4.70
N GLU A 329 5.72 0.96 -3.50
CA GLU A 329 6.50 0.90 -2.26
C GLU A 329 6.94 -0.54 -1.97
N MET A 330 6.01 -1.50 -2.05
CA MET A 330 6.31 -2.92 -1.85
C MET A 330 7.30 -3.45 -2.91
N LEU A 331 7.12 -3.11 -4.18
CA LEU A 331 8.03 -3.51 -5.26
C LEU A 331 9.45 -2.94 -5.06
N ALA A 332 9.56 -1.68 -4.64
CA ALA A 332 10.84 -1.04 -4.36
C ALA A 332 11.63 -1.82 -3.30
N ILE A 333 10.96 -2.23 -2.22
CA ILE A 333 11.57 -3.07 -1.17
C ILE A 333 11.88 -4.47 -1.69
N ALA A 334 10.93 -5.11 -2.38
CA ALA A 334 11.08 -6.45 -2.91
C ALA A 334 12.34 -6.57 -3.78
N SER A 335 12.69 -5.54 -4.56
CA SER A 335 13.89 -5.53 -5.39
C SER A 335 15.22 -5.53 -4.59
N LYS A 336 15.19 -5.03 -3.35
CA LYS A 336 16.36 -4.85 -2.47
C LYS A 336 16.56 -6.02 -1.48
N LEU A 337 15.62 -6.95 -1.38
CA LEU A 337 15.71 -8.06 -0.41
C LEU A 337 16.90 -8.98 -0.73
N PRO A 338 17.61 -9.49 0.29
CA PRO A 338 18.83 -10.29 0.08
C PRO A 338 18.53 -11.67 -0.51
N ALA A 339 17.49 -12.35 -0.04
CA ALA A 339 17.13 -13.69 -0.51
C ALA A 339 16.32 -13.62 -1.82
N ALA A 340 16.71 -14.42 -2.81
CA ALA A 340 16.00 -14.49 -4.09
C ALA A 340 14.54 -14.93 -3.93
N SER A 341 14.26 -15.91 -3.06
CA SER A 341 12.90 -16.35 -2.75
C SER A 341 12.02 -15.20 -2.24
N ASP A 342 12.55 -14.38 -1.32
CA ASP A 342 11.85 -13.21 -0.79
C ASP A 342 11.59 -12.18 -1.91
N ARG A 343 12.59 -11.86 -2.73
CA ARG A 343 12.41 -10.93 -3.88
C ARG A 343 11.26 -11.38 -4.78
N LYS A 344 11.22 -12.67 -5.13
CA LYS A 344 10.16 -13.27 -5.95
C LYS A 344 8.79 -13.17 -5.25
N GLN A 345 8.72 -13.59 -3.99
CA GLN A 345 7.48 -13.59 -3.21
C GLN A 345 6.86 -12.19 -3.14
N TRP A 346 7.62 -11.19 -2.72
CA TRP A 346 7.10 -9.85 -2.45
C TRP A 346 6.81 -9.08 -3.74
N ALA A 347 7.61 -9.27 -4.80
CA ALA A 347 7.30 -8.71 -6.11
C ALA A 347 5.99 -9.28 -6.68
N MET A 348 5.77 -10.59 -6.54
CA MET A 348 4.53 -11.23 -6.98
C MET A 348 3.34 -10.89 -6.10
N TRP A 349 3.54 -10.64 -4.80
CA TRP A 349 2.47 -10.13 -3.95
C TRP A 349 2.00 -8.76 -4.43
N ALA A 350 2.91 -7.84 -4.75
CA ALA A 350 2.56 -6.52 -5.26
C ALA A 350 1.78 -6.58 -6.59
N ASP A 351 2.20 -7.44 -7.53
CA ASP A 351 1.47 -7.68 -8.79
C ASP A 351 0.06 -8.24 -8.54
N ARG A 352 -0.06 -9.30 -7.73
CA ARG A 352 -1.31 -10.04 -7.57
C ARG A 352 -2.32 -9.37 -6.65
N ASN A 353 -1.89 -8.62 -5.64
CA ASN A 353 -2.79 -8.07 -4.63
C ASN A 353 -3.02 -6.57 -4.79
N ALA A 354 -2.01 -5.78 -5.15
CA ALA A 354 -2.18 -4.33 -5.32
C ALA A 354 -2.53 -3.99 -6.78
N PHE A 355 -1.64 -4.34 -7.71
CA PHE A 355 -1.79 -3.94 -9.11
C PHE A 355 -2.92 -4.69 -9.84
N ALA A 356 -3.16 -5.97 -9.54
CA ALA A 356 -4.28 -6.69 -10.13
C ALA A 356 -5.63 -6.12 -9.69
N GLN A 357 -5.77 -5.66 -8.43
CA GLN A 357 -7.02 -5.05 -7.97
C GLN A 357 -7.35 -3.77 -8.74
N MET A 358 -6.34 -2.95 -9.07
CA MET A 358 -6.54 -1.75 -9.89
C MET A 358 -7.19 -2.04 -11.24
N THR A 359 -7.00 -3.22 -11.83
CA THR A 359 -7.59 -3.53 -13.15
C THR A 359 -9.12 -3.64 -13.13
N PHE A 360 -9.72 -3.74 -11.94
CA PHE A 360 -11.16 -3.84 -11.74
C PHE A 360 -11.78 -2.54 -11.24
N GLU A 361 -11.04 -1.43 -11.19
CA GLU A 361 -11.55 -0.14 -10.74
C GLU A 361 -11.98 0.76 -11.92
N ALA A 362 -13.01 1.58 -11.71
CA ALA A 362 -13.62 2.40 -12.76
C ALA A 362 -12.66 3.47 -13.29
N ASP A 363 -11.82 3.99 -12.40
CA ASP A 363 -10.85 5.06 -12.63
C ASP A 363 -9.47 4.52 -13.05
N ALA A 364 -9.37 3.24 -13.45
CA ALA A 364 -8.11 2.62 -13.82
C ALA A 364 -7.56 3.06 -15.18
N GLU A 365 -8.38 3.65 -16.05
CA GLU A 365 -7.99 4.03 -17.43
C GLU A 365 -6.74 4.93 -17.48
N PRO A 366 -6.67 6.05 -16.74
CA PRO A 366 -5.51 6.94 -16.78
C PRO A 366 -4.25 6.30 -16.18
N TRP A 367 -4.40 5.21 -15.43
CA TRP A 367 -3.31 4.48 -14.79
C TRP A 367 -2.79 3.33 -15.65
N ARG A 368 -3.44 2.98 -16.77
CA ARG A 368 -3.08 1.79 -17.56
C ARG A 368 -1.60 1.73 -17.95
N PRO A 369 -0.95 2.80 -18.44
CA PRO A 369 0.46 2.74 -18.79
C PRO A 369 1.38 2.51 -17.58
N GLN A 370 1.15 3.25 -16.49
CA GLN A 370 1.92 3.13 -15.24
C GLN A 370 1.72 1.75 -14.62
N LEU A 371 0.47 1.26 -14.63
CA LEU A 371 0.10 -0.07 -14.15
C LEU A 371 0.78 -1.17 -14.97
N ALA A 372 0.76 -1.08 -16.30
CA ALA A 372 1.44 -2.01 -17.18
C ALA A 372 2.95 -2.03 -16.90
N LEU A 373 3.58 -0.86 -16.77
CA LEU A 373 5.00 -0.75 -16.42
C LEU A 373 5.29 -1.38 -15.05
N ALA A 374 4.50 -1.04 -14.02
CA ALA A 374 4.71 -1.54 -12.67
C ALA A 374 4.56 -3.06 -12.57
N ARG A 375 3.55 -3.64 -13.24
CA ARG A 375 3.38 -5.10 -13.33
C ARG A 375 4.52 -5.77 -14.09
N GLY A 376 5.00 -5.15 -15.17
CA GLY A 376 6.20 -5.59 -15.88
C GLY A 376 7.43 -5.63 -14.97
N LYS A 377 7.64 -4.59 -14.15
CA LYS A 377 8.72 -4.55 -13.15
C LYS A 377 8.58 -5.64 -12.09
N CYS A 378 7.37 -5.91 -11.57
CA CYS A 378 7.13 -7.02 -10.65
C CYS A 378 7.55 -8.37 -11.24
N CYS A 379 7.08 -8.69 -12.45
CA CYS A 379 7.44 -9.93 -13.14
C CYS A 379 8.95 -10.00 -13.42
N MET A 380 9.58 -8.88 -13.75
CA MET A 380 11.02 -8.80 -14.00
C MET A 380 11.84 -9.10 -12.73
N VAL A 381 11.47 -8.52 -11.57
CA VAL A 381 12.12 -8.82 -10.29
C VAL A 381 11.98 -10.30 -9.92
N ALA A 382 10.78 -10.86 -10.11
CA ALA A 382 10.51 -12.28 -9.86
C ALA A 382 11.29 -13.21 -10.81
N ALA A 383 11.43 -12.83 -12.08
CA ALA A 383 12.22 -13.54 -13.07
C ALA A 383 13.70 -13.52 -12.71
N LYS A 384 14.28 -12.34 -12.44
CA LYS A 384 15.69 -12.18 -12.00
C LYS A 384 16.00 -13.02 -10.77
N ALA A 385 15.09 -13.04 -9.80
CA ALA A 385 15.20 -13.89 -8.62
C ALA A 385 15.19 -15.40 -8.97
N SER A 386 14.32 -15.83 -9.88
CA SER A 386 14.28 -17.23 -10.34
C SER A 386 15.55 -17.62 -11.09
N LEU A 387 16.05 -16.77 -12.00
CA LEU A 387 17.34 -16.99 -12.68
C LEU A 387 18.51 -17.12 -11.69
N HIS A 388 18.53 -16.31 -10.63
CA HIS A 388 19.57 -16.40 -9.60
C HIS A 388 19.55 -17.75 -8.89
N THR A 389 18.37 -18.25 -8.53
CA THR A 389 18.22 -19.58 -7.92
C THR A 389 18.68 -20.69 -8.88
N LEU A 390 18.21 -20.68 -10.13
CA LEU A 390 18.63 -21.63 -11.16
C LEU A 390 20.16 -21.61 -11.38
N SER A 391 20.75 -20.41 -11.43
CA SER A 391 22.20 -20.26 -11.60
C SER A 391 22.98 -20.81 -10.41
N SER A 392 22.49 -20.59 -9.18
CA SER A 392 23.10 -21.13 -7.96
C SER A 392 23.02 -22.65 -7.91
N GLN A 393 21.88 -23.22 -8.30
CA GLN A 393 21.71 -24.67 -8.34
C GLN A 393 22.59 -25.30 -9.43
N LEU A 394 22.65 -24.70 -10.63
CA LEU A 394 23.54 -25.15 -11.71
C LEU A 394 25.02 -25.10 -11.29
N ALA A 395 25.44 -24.05 -10.57
CA ALA A 395 26.79 -23.93 -10.03
C ALA A 395 27.10 -24.99 -8.96
N SER A 396 26.10 -25.41 -8.19
CA SER A 396 26.23 -26.49 -7.19
C SER A 396 26.33 -27.89 -7.80
N GLY A 397 26.14 -28.03 -9.11
CA GLY A 397 26.23 -29.31 -9.82
C GLY A 397 25.08 -30.27 -9.51
N THR A 398 23.97 -29.80 -8.93
CA THR A 398 22.78 -30.61 -8.69
C THR A 398 22.04 -30.81 -10.02
N PRO A 399 22.02 -32.01 -10.63
CA PRO A 399 21.35 -32.21 -11.93
C PRO A 399 19.82 -32.08 -11.82
N SER A 400 19.27 -32.23 -10.60
CA SER A 400 17.87 -31.93 -10.27
C SER A 400 17.51 -30.44 -10.38
N ALA A 401 18.49 -29.54 -10.48
CA ALA A 401 18.31 -28.10 -10.64
C ALA A 401 17.62 -27.69 -11.94
N LEU A 402 17.67 -28.58 -12.94
CA LEU A 402 16.99 -28.40 -14.21
C LEU A 402 15.58 -28.98 -14.15
N ASP A 403 14.95 -28.92 -12.98
CA ASP A 403 13.52 -29.16 -12.89
C ASP A 403 12.84 -28.30 -13.96
N THR A 404 12.13 -28.97 -14.85
CA THR A 404 11.47 -28.32 -15.99
C THR A 404 10.47 -27.28 -15.50
N THR A 405 9.97 -27.42 -14.26
CA THR A 405 9.02 -26.50 -13.65
C THR A 405 9.65 -25.13 -13.30
N GLU A 406 10.80 -25.06 -12.65
CA GLU A 406 11.43 -23.78 -12.29
C GLU A 406 11.89 -22.99 -13.53
N VAL A 407 12.41 -23.69 -14.55
CA VAL A 407 12.78 -23.10 -15.84
C VAL A 407 11.54 -22.59 -16.58
N ALA A 408 10.45 -23.37 -16.60
CA ALA A 408 9.19 -22.98 -17.22
C ALA A 408 8.56 -21.77 -16.51
N ASP A 409 8.53 -21.76 -15.17
CA ASP A 409 8.06 -20.64 -14.36
C ASP A 409 8.86 -19.36 -14.64
N CYS A 410 10.18 -19.49 -14.74
CA CYS A 410 11.07 -18.39 -15.08
C CYS A 410 10.77 -17.82 -16.49
N ALA A 411 10.58 -18.70 -17.47
CA ALA A 411 10.22 -18.30 -18.83
C ALA A 411 8.83 -17.64 -18.88
N ASP A 412 7.84 -18.17 -18.15
CA ASP A 412 6.49 -17.58 -18.02
C ASP A 412 6.54 -16.16 -17.43
N LEU A 413 7.32 -15.95 -16.36
CA LEU A 413 7.52 -14.63 -15.77
C LEU A 413 8.16 -13.64 -16.76
N LEU A 414 9.14 -14.08 -17.55
CA LEU A 414 9.75 -13.22 -18.58
C LEU A 414 8.79 -12.93 -19.73
N ASN A 415 7.98 -13.89 -20.16
CA ASN A 415 6.95 -13.66 -21.17
C ASN A 415 5.88 -12.67 -20.68
N LYS A 416 5.45 -12.79 -19.43
CA LYS A 416 4.57 -11.80 -18.78
C LYS A 416 5.21 -10.41 -18.72
N THR A 417 6.50 -10.36 -18.39
CA THR A 417 7.29 -9.12 -18.38
C THR A 417 7.25 -8.44 -19.76
N VAL A 418 7.60 -9.16 -20.82
CA VAL A 418 7.57 -8.65 -22.20
C VAL A 418 6.18 -8.14 -22.55
N ARG A 419 5.12 -8.92 -22.31
CA ARG A 419 3.73 -8.52 -22.59
C ARG A 419 3.36 -7.20 -21.91
N HIS A 420 3.66 -7.06 -20.63
CA HIS A 420 3.33 -5.86 -19.86
C HIS A 420 4.15 -4.63 -20.31
N LEU A 421 5.44 -4.82 -20.56
CA LEU A 421 6.32 -3.73 -21.02
C LEU A 421 6.01 -3.30 -22.46
N THR A 422 5.61 -4.22 -23.33
CA THR A 422 5.14 -3.87 -24.68
C THR A 422 3.92 -2.95 -24.59
N LEU A 423 2.92 -3.29 -23.77
CA LEU A 423 1.74 -2.45 -23.55
C LEU A 423 2.13 -1.05 -23.04
N ALA A 424 3.06 -0.97 -22.08
CA ALA A 424 3.54 0.31 -21.55
C ALA A 424 4.39 1.10 -22.57
N SER A 425 5.08 0.45 -23.49
CA SER A 425 5.98 1.11 -24.46
C SER A 425 5.28 1.87 -25.59
N HIS A 426 4.00 1.56 -25.82
CA HIS A 426 3.16 2.14 -26.86
C HIS A 426 2.27 3.29 -26.36
N THR A 427 2.41 3.73 -25.11
CA THR A 427 1.65 4.87 -24.60
C THR A 427 2.21 6.19 -25.16
N GLU A 428 1.31 7.03 -25.68
CA GLU A 428 1.64 8.39 -26.13
C GLU A 428 1.47 9.41 -24.99
N ASP A 429 0.51 9.17 -24.10
CA ASP A 429 0.17 10.08 -22.99
C ASP A 429 1.25 10.19 -21.90
N ALA A 430 2.15 9.20 -21.81
CA ALA A 430 3.18 9.12 -20.78
C ALA A 430 4.55 8.74 -21.39
N PRO A 431 5.24 9.65 -22.11
CA PRO A 431 6.47 9.33 -22.84
C PRO A 431 7.60 8.85 -21.93
N ALA A 432 7.68 9.35 -20.68
CA ALA A 432 8.65 8.87 -19.70
C ALA A 432 8.43 7.39 -19.34
N VAL A 433 7.17 6.97 -19.18
CA VAL A 433 6.78 5.58 -18.92
C VAL A 433 7.10 4.72 -20.14
N ALA A 434 6.79 5.20 -21.34
CA ALA A 434 7.09 4.50 -22.59
C ALA A 434 8.59 4.24 -22.77
N GLN A 435 9.42 5.26 -22.50
CA GLN A 435 10.87 5.16 -22.63
C GLN A 435 11.48 4.20 -21.61
N GLU A 436 11.03 4.25 -20.35
CA GLU A 436 11.45 3.30 -19.33
C GLU A 436 11.06 1.87 -19.73
N ALA A 437 9.83 1.67 -20.21
CA ALA A 437 9.34 0.36 -20.66
C ALA A 437 10.18 -0.23 -21.79
N ARG A 438 10.58 0.59 -22.79
CA ARG A 438 11.45 0.16 -23.90
C ARG A 438 12.82 -0.33 -23.40
N THR A 439 13.38 0.37 -22.43
CA THR A 439 14.69 0.01 -21.83
C THR A 439 14.59 -1.35 -21.13
N LEU A 440 13.56 -1.55 -20.31
CA LEU A 440 13.33 -2.80 -19.60
C LEU A 440 12.97 -3.97 -20.54
N LEU A 441 12.31 -3.68 -21.67
CA LEU A 441 11.93 -4.68 -22.66
C LEU A 441 13.16 -5.30 -23.35
N LEU A 442 14.19 -4.49 -23.64
CA LEU A 442 15.46 -5.00 -24.16
C LEU A 442 16.13 -5.95 -23.16
N GLU A 443 16.17 -5.56 -21.87
CA GLU A 443 16.71 -6.39 -20.80
C GLU A 443 15.93 -7.72 -20.67
N ALA A 444 14.59 -7.66 -20.73
CA ALA A 444 13.74 -8.84 -20.65
C ALA A 444 13.99 -9.83 -21.80
N HIS A 445 14.16 -9.34 -23.03
CA HIS A 445 14.50 -10.19 -24.17
C HIS A 445 15.88 -10.83 -24.06
N GLU A 446 16.87 -10.09 -23.56
CA GLU A 446 18.20 -10.63 -23.30
C GLU A 446 18.13 -11.76 -22.25
N MET A 447 17.46 -11.52 -21.13
CA MET A 447 17.25 -12.54 -20.09
C MET A 447 16.54 -13.78 -20.64
N LEU A 448 15.48 -13.60 -21.45
CA LEU A 448 14.74 -14.71 -22.06
C LEU A 448 15.61 -15.54 -23.01
N SER A 449 16.55 -14.92 -23.71
CA SER A 449 17.50 -15.63 -24.57
C SER A 449 18.51 -16.48 -23.80
N ASN A 450 18.78 -16.12 -22.54
CA ASN A 450 19.70 -16.81 -21.64
C ASN A 450 19.04 -17.90 -20.79
N VAL A 451 17.70 -18.00 -20.79
CA VAL A 451 17.00 -19.11 -20.12
C VAL A 451 17.38 -20.43 -20.80
N PRO A 452 17.85 -21.45 -20.04
CA PRO A 452 18.20 -22.74 -20.61
C PRO A 452 17.03 -23.36 -21.36
N LYS A 453 17.25 -23.77 -22.62
CA LYS A 453 16.23 -24.45 -23.43
C LYS A 453 16.31 -25.95 -23.19
N GLU A 454 15.15 -26.57 -22.98
CA GLU A 454 14.95 -28.01 -22.74
C GLU A 454 15.74 -28.96 -23.68
N PRO A 455 15.93 -28.70 -24.99
CA PRO A 455 16.71 -29.61 -25.85
C PRO A 455 18.23 -29.52 -25.70
N ASP A 456 18.80 -28.35 -25.38
CA ASP A 456 20.28 -28.17 -25.33
C ASP A 456 20.92 -28.85 -24.10
N LEU A 457 20.13 -29.10 -23.04
CA LEU A 457 20.60 -29.70 -21.79
C LEU A 457 20.65 -31.23 -21.87
N ARG A 458 19.80 -31.86 -22.70
CA ARG A 458 19.90 -33.31 -22.97
C ARG A 458 21.20 -33.65 -23.70
N GLU A 459 21.57 -32.88 -24.73
CA GLU A 459 22.82 -33.10 -25.48
C GLU A 459 24.07 -32.90 -24.61
N THR A 460 24.11 -31.85 -23.78
CA THR A 460 25.27 -31.58 -22.92
C THR A 460 25.40 -32.51 -21.70
N SER A 461 24.29 -33.07 -21.21
CA SER A 461 24.32 -34.13 -20.18
C SER A 461 24.75 -35.48 -20.75
N MET A 462 24.35 -35.81 -21.99
CA MET A 462 24.82 -37.00 -22.71
C MET A 462 26.32 -36.91 -23.02
N ASP A 463 26.79 -35.78 -23.56
CA ASP A 463 28.21 -35.56 -23.84
C ASP A 463 29.09 -35.64 -22.57
N ARG A 464 28.60 -35.20 -21.41
CA ARG A 464 29.34 -35.35 -20.13
C ARG A 464 29.36 -36.79 -19.63
N SER A 465 28.27 -37.55 -19.79
CA SER A 465 28.28 -38.99 -19.46
C SER A 465 29.14 -39.82 -20.42
N GLU A 466 29.20 -39.45 -21.69
CA GLU A 466 30.01 -40.15 -22.71
C GLU A 466 31.49 -39.75 -22.69
N SER A 467 31.83 -38.56 -22.18
CA SER A 467 33.23 -38.10 -22.06
C SER A 467 34.10 -38.89 -21.04
N THR A 468 33.51 -39.80 -20.25
CA THR A 468 34.27 -40.77 -19.43
C THR A 468 34.78 -41.96 -20.28
N THR A 469 34.38 -42.07 -21.55
CA THR A 469 34.82 -43.12 -22.48
C THR A 469 35.15 -42.53 -23.88
N ARG A 470 36.41 -42.06 -24.04
CA ARG A 470 37.20 -41.85 -25.30
C ARG A 470 36.47 -41.62 -26.65
N SER A 471 36.83 -40.55 -27.39
CA SER A 471 37.38 -40.58 -28.79
C SER A 471 37.51 -39.16 -29.43
N PRO A 472 38.48 -38.88 -30.33
CA PRO A 472 38.78 -37.52 -30.86
C PRO A 472 37.82 -36.94 -31.93
N ALA A 473 36.66 -37.54 -32.18
CA ALA A 473 35.78 -37.14 -33.30
C ALA A 473 34.81 -35.97 -32.99
N VAL A 474 34.71 -35.53 -31.73
CA VAL A 474 33.66 -34.60 -31.25
C VAL A 474 33.99 -33.11 -31.46
N ALA A 475 35.21 -32.76 -31.92
CA ALA A 475 35.61 -31.36 -32.14
C ALA A 475 34.82 -30.65 -33.26
N ALA A 476 34.20 -31.38 -34.19
CA ALA A 476 33.49 -30.78 -35.33
C ALA A 476 32.08 -30.24 -34.96
N THR A 477 31.36 -30.87 -34.03
CA THR A 477 29.98 -30.51 -33.65
C THR A 477 29.91 -29.28 -32.75
N ALA A 478 30.91 -29.07 -31.87
CA ALA A 478 31.00 -27.87 -31.02
C ALA A 478 31.11 -26.56 -31.85
N THR A 479 31.69 -26.64 -33.05
CA THR A 479 31.88 -25.49 -33.93
C THR A 479 30.56 -25.04 -34.58
N ALA A 480 29.64 -25.97 -34.87
CA ALA A 480 28.34 -25.66 -35.48
C ALA A 480 27.37 -24.97 -34.49
N ALA A 481 27.38 -25.38 -33.22
CA ALA A 481 26.57 -24.75 -32.17
C ALA A 481 27.01 -23.29 -31.88
N ALA A 482 28.32 -23.02 -31.89
CA ALA A 482 28.87 -21.68 -31.74
C ALA A 482 28.47 -20.74 -32.91
N VAL A 483 28.39 -21.28 -34.13
CA VAL A 483 27.92 -20.53 -35.32
C VAL A 483 26.43 -20.21 -35.23
N ARG A 484 25.60 -21.14 -34.73
CA ARG A 484 24.17 -20.92 -34.53
C ARG A 484 23.88 -19.86 -33.46
N ARG A 485 24.64 -19.84 -32.35
CA ARG A 485 24.55 -18.78 -31.32
C ARG A 485 24.95 -17.41 -31.86
N ARG A 486 25.99 -17.33 -32.70
CA ARG A 486 26.37 -16.07 -33.37
C ARG A 486 25.30 -15.57 -34.33
N SER A 487 24.61 -16.47 -35.05
CA SER A 487 23.52 -16.11 -35.96
C SER A 487 22.29 -15.57 -35.23
N LEU A 488 21.86 -16.21 -34.13
CA LEU A 488 20.72 -15.74 -33.33
C LEU A 488 21.00 -14.39 -32.64
N SER A 489 22.20 -14.24 -32.06
CA SER A 489 22.66 -12.97 -31.48
C SER A 489 22.72 -11.85 -32.54
N ALA A 490 23.17 -12.16 -33.77
CA ALA A 490 23.15 -11.19 -34.87
C ALA A 490 21.71 -10.80 -35.28
N ARG A 491 20.76 -11.74 -35.27
CA ARG A 491 19.35 -11.48 -35.59
C ARG A 491 18.67 -10.61 -34.53
N CYS A 492 18.92 -10.87 -33.24
CA CYS A 492 18.41 -10.03 -32.15
C CYS A 492 19.00 -8.62 -32.21
N ARG A 493 20.30 -8.48 -32.51
CA ARG A 493 20.92 -7.15 -32.73
C ARG A 493 20.33 -6.42 -33.94
N SER A 494 20.02 -7.13 -35.02
CA SER A 494 19.36 -6.55 -36.19
C SER A 494 17.95 -6.04 -35.86
N ILE A 495 17.18 -6.79 -35.08
CA ILE A 495 15.83 -6.37 -34.66
C ILE A 495 15.92 -5.16 -33.72
N ALA A 496 16.86 -5.18 -32.77
CA ALA A 496 17.09 -4.04 -31.87
C ALA A 496 17.51 -2.78 -32.65
N ALA A 497 18.37 -2.91 -33.67
CA ALA A 497 18.75 -1.80 -34.54
C ALA A 497 17.55 -1.26 -35.34
N SER A 498 16.71 -2.12 -35.91
CA SER A 498 15.50 -1.68 -36.62
C SER A 498 14.48 -0.99 -35.72
N VAL A 499 14.38 -1.38 -34.45
CA VAL A 499 13.52 -0.70 -33.46
C VAL A 499 14.09 0.68 -33.09
N VAL A 500 15.42 0.81 -32.96
CA VAL A 500 16.08 2.09 -32.72
C VAL A 500 15.89 3.05 -33.92
N ASP A 501 16.08 2.57 -35.15
CA ASP A 501 15.91 3.38 -36.37
C ASP A 501 14.46 3.87 -36.54
N LEU A 502 13.47 3.04 -36.18
CA LEU A 502 12.06 3.46 -36.16
C LEU A 502 11.78 4.55 -35.12
N CYS A 503 12.51 4.54 -34.01
CA CYS A 503 12.35 5.54 -32.95
C CYS A 503 13.09 6.84 -33.23
N THR A 504 14.08 6.86 -34.14
CA THR A 504 14.80 8.08 -34.53
C THR A 504 14.15 8.83 -35.70
N HIS A 505 13.20 8.19 -36.39
CA HIS A 505 12.47 8.76 -37.52
C HIS A 505 10.99 9.08 -37.26
N ALA A 506 10.51 8.76 -36.05
CA ALA A 506 9.26 9.24 -35.49
C ALA A 506 9.57 10.32 -34.46
#